data_AF-A0A2Z3J6P3-F1
#
_entry.id   AF-A0A2Z3J6P3-F1
#
_cell.length_a   1.000
_cell.length_b   1.000
_cell.length_c   1.000
_cell.angle_alpha   90.00
_cell.angle_beta   90.00
_cell.angle_gamma   90.00
#
_symmetry.space_group_name_H-M   'P 1'
#
loop_
_entity.id
_entity.type
_entity.pdbx_description
1 polymer ?
#
loop_
_entity_poly.entity_id
_entity_poly.type
_entity_poly.pdbx_seq_one_letter_code
_entity_poly.pdbx_strand_id
1 'polypeptide(L)' 'MRFGARVIAFNDLDSEAIHDFEVEYLPVTSAVDAGGHSIHDSGVTYRRRFIADIRATVE' A
#
# COMPACT_ATOMS: atom_id res chain seq x y z
N MET A 1 -10.13 -6.32 15.57
CA MET A 1 -10.90 -6.73 14.36
C MET A 1 -12.16 -7.46 14.80
N ARG A 2 -13.33 -6.80 14.72
CA ARG A 2 -14.63 -7.41 15.02
C ARG A 2 -15.14 -7.98 13.69
N PHE A 3 -15.22 -9.30 13.57
CA PHE A 3 -15.59 -9.95 12.30
C PHE A 3 -17.11 -9.86 12.09
N GLY A 4 -17.53 -8.98 11.19
CA GLY A 4 -18.91 -8.81 10.75
C GLY A 4 -18.95 -8.09 9.41
N ALA A 5 -18.57 -8.81 8.33
CA ALA A 5 -18.66 -8.27 6.98
C ALA A 5 -20.13 -8.30 6.53
N ARG A 6 -20.79 -7.15 6.46
CA ARG A 6 -22.17 -7.07 5.93
C ARG A 6 -22.12 -6.81 4.44
N VAL A 7 -22.73 -7.68 3.63
CA VAL A 7 -22.89 -7.42 2.19
C VAL A 7 -23.83 -6.23 2.00
N ILE A 8 -23.42 -5.24 1.21
CA ILE A 8 -24.21 -4.05 0.89
C ILE A 8 -24.59 -3.92 -0.58
N ALA A 9 -23.94 -4.65 -1.48
CA ALA A 9 -24.31 -4.73 -2.89
C ALA A 9 -23.71 -5.99 -3.56
N PHE A 10 -24.31 -6.40 -4.68
CA PHE A 10 -23.83 -7.51 -5.54
C PHE A 10 -23.69 -8.85 -4.80
N ASN A 11 -24.72 -9.28 -4.08
CA ASN A 11 -24.70 -10.51 -3.27
C ASN A 11 -24.49 -11.80 -4.09
N ASP A 12 -24.74 -11.76 -5.38
CA ASP A 12 -24.50 -12.84 -6.33
C ASP A 12 -23.01 -13.03 -6.67
N LEU A 13 -22.14 -12.08 -6.30
CA LEU A 13 -20.70 -12.14 -6.50
C LEU A 13 -19.94 -12.78 -5.31
N ASP A 14 -20.64 -13.32 -4.32
CA ASP A 14 -20.07 -14.00 -3.16
C ASP A 14 -18.92 -13.21 -2.49
N SER A 15 -17.66 -13.64 -2.64
CA SER A 15 -16.49 -13.02 -2.02
C SER A 15 -16.05 -11.69 -2.65
N GLU A 16 -16.55 -11.42 -3.85
CA GLU A 16 -16.28 -10.23 -4.64
C GLU A 16 -17.40 -9.18 -4.47
N ALA A 17 -18.41 -9.47 -3.65
CA ALA A 17 -19.46 -8.53 -3.29
C ALA A 17 -18.90 -7.29 -2.56
N ILE A 18 -19.68 -6.21 -2.49
CA ILE A 18 -19.28 -5.05 -1.69
C ILE A 18 -19.67 -5.31 -0.24
N HIS A 19 -18.67 -5.27 0.65
CA HIS A 19 -18.85 -5.50 2.07
C HIS A 19 -18.55 -4.23 2.88
N ASP A 20 -19.39 -3.96 3.86
CA ASP A 20 -19.19 -2.92 4.87
C ASP A 20 -18.45 -3.52 6.08
N PHE A 21 -17.42 -2.80 6.54
CA PHE A 21 -16.55 -3.21 7.64
C PHE A 21 -16.31 -2.04 8.60
N GLU A 22 -16.49 -2.31 9.89
CA GLU A 22 -15.95 -1.47 10.94
C GLU A 22 -14.50 -1.90 11.22
N VAL A 23 -13.56 -0.99 11.02
CA VAL A 23 -12.13 -1.27 11.12
C VAL A 23 -11.52 -0.48 12.27
N GLU A 24 -10.76 -1.18 13.12
CA GLU A 24 -9.99 -0.60 14.22
C GLU A 24 -8.54 -1.05 14.08
N TYR A 25 -7.60 -0.09 14.13
CA TYR A 25 -6.15 -0.33 13.99
C TYR A 25 -5.74 -1.17 12.78
N LEU A 26 -6.03 -0.70 11.57
CA LEU A 26 -5.53 -1.30 10.34
C LEU A 26 -4.28 -0.55 9.86
N PRO A 27 -3.06 -1.08 10.11
CA PRO A 27 -1.85 -0.43 9.65
C PRO A 27 -1.77 -0.50 8.12
N VAL A 28 -1.58 0.67 7.51
CA VAL A 28 -1.39 0.82 6.06
C VAL A 28 -0.22 1.76 5.79
N THR A 29 0.41 1.57 4.63
CA THR A 29 1.46 2.47 4.15
C THR A 29 0.94 3.21 2.93
N SER A 30 1.11 4.53 2.87
CA SER A 30 0.79 5.31 1.68
C SER A 30 1.80 4.96 0.57
N ALA A 31 1.29 4.38 -0.53
CA ALA A 31 2.09 4.09 -1.72
C ALA A 31 2.11 5.28 -2.70
N VAL A 32 1.03 6.06 -2.72
CA VAL A 32 0.88 7.27 -3.53
C VAL A 32 0.17 8.32 -2.68
N ASP A 33 0.70 9.54 -2.67
CA ASP A 33 0.08 10.68 -1.97
C ASP A 33 -0.89 11.48 -2.87
N ALA A 34 -1.60 12.44 -2.29
CA ALA A 34 -2.58 13.27 -3.01
C ALA A 34 -1.95 14.21 -4.05
N GLY A 35 -0.63 14.42 -4.02
CA GLY A 35 0.13 15.16 -5.02
C GLY A 35 0.58 14.31 -6.20
N GLY A 36 0.36 12.99 -6.13
CA GLY A 36 0.76 12.04 -7.17
C GLY A 36 2.19 11.49 -7.01
N HIS A 37 2.86 11.71 -5.87
CA HIS A 37 4.18 11.11 -5.64
C HIS A 37 4.03 9.62 -5.31
N SER A 38 4.67 8.76 -6.09
CA SER A 38 4.64 7.31 -5.92
C SER A 38 5.94 6.79 -5.31
N ILE A 39 5.83 5.87 -4.34
CA ILE A 39 6.98 5.15 -3.80
C ILE A 39 7.68 4.28 -4.86
N HIS A 40 6.97 3.90 -5.92
CA HIS A 40 7.55 3.12 -7.01
C HIS A 40 8.54 3.93 -7.85
N ASP A 41 8.41 5.26 -7.88
CA ASP A 41 9.34 6.16 -8.55
C ASP A 41 10.54 6.50 -7.66
N SER A 42 10.25 6.89 -6.40
CA SER A 42 11.27 7.29 -5.45
C SER A 42 12.12 6.10 -4.96
N GLY A 43 11.54 4.91 -4.84
CA GLY A 43 12.24 3.70 -4.41
C GLY A 43 13.35 3.26 -5.37
N VAL A 44 13.14 3.35 -6.68
CA VAL A 44 14.17 3.07 -7.68
C VAL A 44 15.32 4.07 -7.56
N THR A 45 15.00 5.35 -7.37
CA THR A 45 15.98 6.43 -7.21
C THR A 45 16.80 6.25 -5.93
N TYR A 46 16.14 5.98 -4.81
CA TYR A 46 16.78 5.71 -3.53
C TYR A 46 17.77 4.55 -3.63
N ARG A 47 17.35 3.43 -4.23
CA ARG A 47 18.22 2.26 -4.41
C ARG A 47 19.45 2.56 -5.26
N ARG A 48 19.28 3.29 -6.37
CA ARG A 48 20.41 3.68 -7.25
C ARG A 48 21.43 4.51 -6.49
N ARG A 49 20.96 5.50 -5.72
CA ARG A 49 21.82 6.34 -4.87
C ARG A 49 22.54 5.52 -3.81
N PHE A 50 21.81 4.66 -3.09
CA PHE A 50 22.38 3.79 -2.07
C PHE A 50 23.51 2.90 -2.61
N ILE A 51 23.32 2.30 -3.79
CA ILE A 51 24.37 1.47 -4.43
C ILE A 51 25.58 2.33 -4.84
N ALA A 52 25.36 3.55 -5.32
CA ALA A 52 26.44 4.47 -5.68
C ALA A 52 27.28 4.87 -4.45
N ASP A 53 26.61 5.21 -3.34
CA ASP A 53 27.26 5.59 -2.08
C ASP A 53 28.11 4.44 -1.50
N ILE A 54 27.63 3.20 -1.59
CA ILE A 54 28.43 2.01 -1.20
C ILE A 54 29.71 1.91 -2.04
N ARG A 55 29.61 2.07 -3.37
CA ARG A 55 30.76 1.96 -4.27
C ARG A 55 31.83 3.03 -3.96
N ALA A 56 31.40 4.26 -3.71
CA ALA A 56 32.28 5.37 -3.38
C ALA A 56 33.03 5.21 -2.04
N THR A 57 32.59 4.30 -1.17
CA THR A 57 33.23 4.03 0.13
C THR A 57 34.29 2.91 0.04
N VAL A 58 34.32 2.16 -1.06
CA VAL A 58 35.23 1.00 -1.28
C VAL A 58 36.44 1.39 -2.13
N GLU A 59 36.43 2.55 -2.78
CA GLU A 59 37.58 3.19 -3.44
C GLU A 59 38.31 4.13 -2.49
#